data_AF-A0A942PD58-F1
#
_entry.id   AF-A0A942PD58-F1
#
_cell.length_a   1.000
_cell.length_b   1.000
_cell.length_c   1.000
_cell.angle_alpha   90.00
_cell.angle_beta   90.00
_cell.angle_gamma   90.00
#
_symmetry.space_group_name_H-M   'P 1'
#
loop_
_entity.id
_entity.type
_entity.pdbx_description
1 polymer ?
#
loop_
_entity_poly.entity_id
_entity_poly.type
_entity_poly.pdbx_seq_one_letter_code
_entity_poly.pdbx_strand_id
1 'polypeptide(L)'
;MNANPSPRHSDFASLVAAEFDEIEKFSQILESEQQALKQGEIDKLPEIARSKSEYLVKLSQLGSARDNHLKLNGIGTDATSLKQFIQREDPGSHLSLQESWDKLLASAKRAQELNQLNGAMIETLLKHNQQALAILQDAAQQNGLYGPDGHSRSIGSGRQLGKI
;
A
#
# COMPACT_ATOMS: atom_id res chain seq x y z
N MET A 1 17.59 32.43 -28.87
CA MET A 1 16.18 32.52 -29.30
C MET A 1 15.37 31.69 -28.32
N ASN A 2 14.69 32.32 -27.36
CA ASN A 2 13.85 31.62 -26.38
C ASN A 2 12.57 31.18 -27.07
N ALA A 3 12.47 29.90 -27.42
CA ALA A 3 11.22 29.30 -27.80
C ALA A 3 10.34 29.22 -26.55
N ASN A 4 9.32 30.06 -26.49
CA ASN A 4 8.32 30.00 -25.43
C ASN A 4 7.52 28.70 -25.65
N PRO A 5 7.38 27.81 -24.65
CA PRO A 5 6.67 26.54 -24.85
C PRO A 5 5.19 26.78 -25.20
N SER A 6 4.64 25.94 -26.07
CA SER A 6 3.21 25.95 -26.41
C SER A 6 2.35 25.84 -25.13
N PRO A 7 1.15 26.45 -25.06
CA PRO A 7 0.26 26.36 -23.89
C PRO A 7 -0.05 24.90 -23.47
N ARG A 8 -0.18 24.00 -24.46
CA ARG A 8 -0.40 22.56 -24.23
C ARG A 8 0.77 21.87 -23.52
N HIS A 9 1.99 22.33 -23.75
CA HIS A 9 3.20 21.81 -23.12
C HIS A 9 3.30 22.26 -21.66
N SER A 10 3.02 23.55 -21.36
CA SER A 10 3.04 24.06 -20.00
C SER A 10 1.98 23.44 -19.10
N ASP A 11 0.79 23.16 -19.66
CA ASP A 11 -0.31 22.54 -18.94
C ASP A 11 0.02 21.09 -18.57
N PHE A 12 0.58 20.33 -19.52
CA PHE A 12 1.03 18.95 -19.28
C PHE A 12 2.20 18.88 -18.29
N ALA A 13 3.19 19.78 -18.40
CA ALA A 13 4.31 19.84 -17.47
C ALA A 13 3.86 20.13 -16.04
N SER A 14 2.91 21.05 -15.86
CA SER A 14 2.33 21.36 -14.54
C SER A 14 1.57 20.16 -13.96
N LEU A 15 0.85 19.41 -14.80
CA LEU A 15 0.16 18.20 -14.40
C LEU A 15 1.12 17.08 -13.96
N VAL A 16 2.20 16.85 -14.72
CA VAL A 16 3.24 15.87 -14.38
C VAL A 16 3.94 16.23 -13.06
N ALA A 17 4.23 17.51 -12.85
CA ALA A 17 4.81 17.99 -11.58
C ALA A 17 3.86 17.77 -10.40
N ALA A 18 2.57 18.06 -10.56
CA ALA A 18 1.56 17.82 -9.54
C ALA A 18 1.40 16.32 -9.21
N GLU A 19 1.41 15.45 -10.23
CA GLU A 19 1.43 13.99 -10.02
C GLU A 19 2.67 13.54 -9.23
N PHE A 20 3.84 14.07 -9.58
CA PHE A 20 5.09 13.71 -8.91
C PHE A 20 5.05 14.10 -7.43
N ASP A 21 4.64 15.32 -7.11
CA ASP A 21 4.54 15.81 -5.73
C ASP A 21 3.57 14.97 -4.88
N GLU A 22 2.43 14.56 -5.45
CA GLU A 22 1.47 13.72 -4.73
C GLU A 22 1.96 12.27 -4.56
N ILE A 23 2.70 11.71 -5.52
CA ILE A 23 3.33 10.39 -5.37
C ILE A 23 4.44 10.41 -4.32
N GLU A 24 5.23 11.47 -4.24
CA GLU A 24 6.26 11.60 -3.21
C GLU A 24 5.64 11.68 -1.81
N LYS A 25 4.57 12.47 -1.63
CA LYS A 25 3.82 12.51 -0.36
C LYS A 25 3.21 11.14 -0.03
N PHE A 26 2.67 10.45 -1.02
CA PHE A 26 2.14 9.09 -0.82
C PHE A 26 3.24 8.11 -0.41
N SER A 27 4.44 8.22 -1.00
CA SER A 27 5.60 7.41 -0.63
C SER A 27 6.02 7.64 0.83
N GLN A 28 5.99 8.88 1.32
CA GLN A 28 6.24 9.20 2.72
C GLN A 28 5.21 8.56 3.66
N ILE A 29 3.94 8.49 3.25
CA ILE A 29 2.90 7.78 4.03
C ILE A 29 3.19 6.28 4.08
N LEU A 30 3.61 5.67 2.96
CA LEU A 30 3.99 4.26 2.94
C LEU A 30 5.24 3.97 3.78
N GLU A 31 6.20 4.89 3.83
CA GLU A 31 7.36 4.78 4.72
C GLU A 31 6.96 4.88 6.19
N SER A 32 6.06 5.81 6.54
CA SER A 32 5.50 5.92 7.87
C SER A 32 4.72 4.66 8.27
N GLU A 33 3.95 4.08 7.35
CA GLU A 33 3.27 2.80 7.54
C GLU A 33 4.28 1.69 7.84
N GLN A 34 5.35 1.59 7.04
CA GLN A 34 6.40 0.61 7.23
C GLN A 34 7.08 0.76 8.60
N GLN A 35 7.36 1.99 9.03
CA GLN A 35 7.97 2.26 10.32
C GLN A 35 7.04 1.88 11.47
N ALA A 36 5.75 2.25 11.40
CA ALA A 36 4.76 1.89 12.40
C ALA A 36 4.61 0.36 12.52
N LEU A 37 4.61 -0.36 11.39
CA LEU A 37 4.56 -1.83 11.35
C LEU A 37 5.82 -2.46 11.98
N LYS A 38 7.02 -1.91 11.71
CA LYS A 38 8.27 -2.39 12.32
C LYS A 38 8.33 -2.15 13.83
N GLN A 39 7.79 -1.02 14.29
CA GLN A 39 7.82 -0.61 15.69
C GLN A 39 6.64 -1.16 16.50
N GLY A 40 5.65 -1.78 15.85
CA GLY A 40 4.44 -2.28 16.51
C GLY A 40 3.51 -1.15 16.99
N GLU A 41 3.56 0.03 16.36
CA GLU A 41 2.76 1.19 16.71
C GLU A 41 1.34 1.08 16.11
N ILE A 42 0.55 0.14 16.62
CA ILE A 42 -0.79 -0.19 16.09
C ILE A 42 -1.73 1.02 16.13
N ASP A 43 -1.59 1.90 17.13
CA ASP A 43 -2.44 3.08 17.30
C ASP A 43 -2.33 4.10 16.14
N LYS A 44 -1.21 4.10 15.41
CA LYS A 44 -0.99 4.99 14.26
C LYS A 44 -1.54 4.44 12.95
N LEU A 45 -1.75 3.12 12.86
CA LEU A 45 -2.18 2.46 11.63
C LEU A 45 -3.55 2.96 11.09
N PRO A 46 -4.57 3.26 11.93
CA PRO A 46 -5.83 3.79 11.44
C PRO A 46 -5.71 5.15 10.75
N GLU A 47 -4.91 6.07 11.31
CA GLU A 47 -4.69 7.41 10.72
C GLU A 47 -3.90 7.31 9.41
N ILE A 48 -2.89 6.43 9.37
CA ILE A 48 -2.11 6.12 8.17
C ILE A 48 -3.01 5.53 7.08
N ALA A 49 -3.88 4.58 7.43
CA ALA A 49 -4.83 3.97 6.50
C ALA A 49 -5.80 4.99 5.90
N ARG A 50 -6.33 5.91 6.73
CA ARG A 50 -7.18 7.01 6.25
C ARG A 50 -6.43 7.91 5.26
N SER A 51 -5.22 8.34 5.64
CA SER A 51 -4.38 9.18 4.77
C SER A 51 -4.07 8.48 3.45
N LYS A 52 -3.74 7.19 3.48
CA LYS A 52 -3.51 6.36 2.29
C LYS A 52 -4.72 6.35 1.35
N SER A 53 -5.94 6.17 1.88
CA SER A 53 -7.17 6.22 1.08
C SER A 53 -7.39 7.58 0.43
N GLU A 54 -7.16 8.69 1.14
CA GLU A 54 -7.31 10.05 0.61
C GLU A 54 -6.34 10.32 -0.56
N TYR A 55 -5.08 9.91 -0.42
CA TYR A 55 -4.07 10.06 -1.48
C TYR A 55 -4.32 9.16 -2.68
N LEU A 56 -4.83 7.93 -2.49
CA LEU A 56 -5.20 7.05 -3.60
C LEU A 56 -6.28 7.68 -4.49
N VAL A 57 -7.26 8.38 -3.90
CA VAL A 57 -8.29 9.12 -4.66
C VAL A 57 -7.66 10.26 -5.45
N LYS A 58 -6.77 11.06 -4.84
CA LYS A 58 -6.08 12.17 -5.53
C LYS A 58 -5.22 11.68 -6.70
N LEU A 59 -4.44 10.62 -6.48
CA LEU A 59 -3.59 10.03 -7.53
C LEU A 59 -4.43 9.46 -8.69
N SER A 60 -5.58 8.86 -8.39
CA SER A 60 -6.52 8.39 -9.43
C SER A 60 -7.11 9.55 -10.25
N GLN A 61 -7.46 10.67 -9.60
CA GLN A 61 -7.96 11.86 -10.28
C GLN A 61 -6.90 12.49 -11.19
N LEU A 62 -5.67 12.61 -10.70
CA LEU A 62 -4.55 13.15 -11.49
C LEU A 62 -4.24 12.26 -12.70
N GLY A 63 -4.13 10.94 -12.49
CA GLY A 63 -3.91 9.99 -13.60
C GLY A 63 -5.02 10.05 -14.65
N SER A 64 -6.27 10.22 -14.22
CA SER A 64 -7.40 10.43 -15.14
C SER A 64 -7.31 11.76 -15.90
N ALA A 65 -6.89 12.84 -15.23
CA ALA A 65 -6.67 14.12 -15.87
C ALA A 65 -5.55 14.05 -16.92
N ARG A 66 -4.48 13.31 -16.63
CA ARG A 66 -3.39 13.06 -17.58
C ARG A 66 -3.87 12.29 -18.80
N ASP A 67 -4.56 11.18 -18.58
CA ASP A 67 -5.08 10.37 -19.68
C ASP A 67 -6.07 11.15 -20.55
N ASN A 68 -6.89 12.00 -19.95
CA ASN A 68 -7.78 12.90 -20.67
C ASN A 68 -7.02 13.96 -21.47
N HIS A 69 -5.99 14.58 -20.89
CA HIS A 69 -5.15 15.54 -21.59
C HIS A 69 -4.49 14.90 -22.82
N LEU A 70 -3.97 13.68 -22.70
CA LEU A 70 -3.36 12.94 -23.82
C LEU A 70 -4.37 12.64 -24.92
N LYS A 71 -5.56 12.14 -24.55
CA LYS A 71 -6.65 11.85 -25.48
C LYS A 71 -7.13 13.09 -26.24
N LEU A 72 -7.32 14.22 -25.55
CA LEU A 72 -7.77 15.48 -26.15
C LEU A 72 -6.77 16.03 -27.19
N ASN A 73 -5.49 15.74 -27.00
CA ASN A 73 -4.42 16.15 -27.91
C ASN A 73 -4.10 15.08 -28.98
N GLY A 74 -4.83 13.97 -29.03
CA GLY A 74 -4.61 12.88 -29.99
C GLY A 74 -3.30 12.12 -29.76
N ILE A 75 -2.76 12.17 -28.54
CA ILE A 75 -1.50 11.52 -28.16
C ILE A 75 -1.85 10.15 -27.58
N GLY A 76 -1.14 9.10 -28.02
CA GLY A 76 -1.25 7.77 -27.41
C GLY A 76 -0.80 7.79 -25.95
N THR A 77 -1.45 7.00 -25.10
CA THR A 77 -1.08 6.85 -23.68
C THR A 77 0.11 5.90 -23.48
N ASP A 78 0.64 5.34 -24.55
CA ASP A 78 1.84 4.50 -24.52
C ASP A 78 3.12 5.35 -24.36
N ALA A 79 4.13 4.77 -23.72
CA ALA A 79 5.39 5.44 -23.43
C ALA A 79 6.10 5.97 -24.69
N THR A 80 5.91 5.31 -25.84
CA THR A 80 6.53 5.69 -27.11
C THR A 80 5.88 6.96 -27.67
N SER A 81 4.54 6.99 -27.73
CA SER A 81 3.76 8.15 -28.15
C SER A 81 4.02 9.36 -27.27
N LEU A 82 4.14 9.16 -25.95
CA LEU A 82 4.44 10.24 -25.01
C LEU A 82 5.83 10.83 -25.24
N LYS A 83 6.84 9.96 -25.44
CA LYS A 83 8.20 10.39 -25.73
C LYS A 83 8.28 11.16 -27.06
N GLN A 84 7.54 10.72 -28.07
CA GLN A 84 7.44 11.42 -29.36
C GLN A 84 6.76 12.78 -29.22
N PHE A 85 5.74 12.90 -28.37
CA PHE A 85 5.08 14.17 -28.07
C PHE A 85 6.05 15.14 -27.39
N ILE A 86 6.76 14.70 -26.35
CA ILE A 86 7.74 15.52 -25.62
C ILE A 86 8.85 16.00 -26.57
N GLN A 87 9.35 15.13 -27.46
CA GLN A 87 10.38 15.49 -28.44
C GLN A 87 9.89 16.47 -29.52
N ARG A 88 8.59 16.47 -29.86
CA ARG A 88 8.02 17.38 -30.86
C ARG A 88 7.74 18.77 -30.30
N GLU A 89 7.22 18.86 -29.09
CA GLU A 89 6.82 20.13 -28.47
C GLU A 89 8.00 20.90 -27.88
N ASP A 90 9.14 20.24 -27.59
CA ASP A 90 10.27 20.89 -26.95
C ASP A 90 11.64 20.47 -27.55
N PRO A 91 12.05 21.04 -28.70
CA PRO A 91 13.34 20.73 -29.31
C PRO A 91 14.54 21.39 -28.60
N GLY A 92 14.33 22.20 -27.55
CA GLY A 92 15.34 23.12 -27.01
C GLY A 92 15.44 23.22 -25.49
N SER A 93 14.43 22.83 -24.72
CA SER A 93 14.48 22.75 -23.26
C SER A 93 14.81 21.32 -22.83
N HIS A 94 16.08 20.95 -23.02
CA HIS A 94 16.65 19.62 -22.76
C HIS A 94 16.58 19.13 -21.29
N LEU A 95 15.90 19.84 -20.37
CA LEU A 95 15.89 19.55 -18.93
C LEU A 95 14.50 19.53 -18.25
N SER A 96 13.38 19.83 -18.93
CA SER A 96 12.15 20.20 -18.17
C SER A 96 11.06 19.12 -18.04
N LEU A 97 10.69 18.42 -19.12
CA LEU A 97 9.50 17.55 -19.11
C LEU A 97 9.83 16.05 -19.13
N GLN A 98 10.77 15.61 -19.99
CA GLN A 98 11.15 14.20 -20.05
C GLN A 98 11.73 13.73 -18.71
N GLU A 99 12.60 14.52 -18.09
CA GLU A 99 13.17 14.20 -16.78
C GLU A 99 12.09 14.15 -15.68
N SER A 100 11.13 15.07 -15.72
CA SER A 100 10.01 15.09 -14.75
C SER A 100 9.11 13.86 -14.92
N TRP A 101 8.89 13.42 -16.16
CA TRP A 101 8.18 12.19 -16.48
C TRP A 101 8.93 10.94 -16.01
N ASP A 102 10.24 10.87 -16.26
CA ASP A 102 11.08 9.75 -15.82
C ASP A 102 11.14 9.68 -14.28
N LYS A 103 11.22 10.82 -13.60
CA LYS A 103 11.13 10.91 -12.13
C LYS A 103 9.77 10.44 -11.62
N LEU A 104 8.68 10.85 -12.25
CA LEU A 104 7.33 10.40 -11.90
C LEU A 104 7.21 8.87 -12.00
N LEU A 105 7.69 8.27 -13.09
CA LEU A 105 7.67 6.80 -13.25
C LEU A 105 8.52 6.09 -12.19
N ALA A 106 9.69 6.64 -11.88
CA ALA A 106 10.57 6.09 -10.84
C ALA A 106 9.91 6.15 -9.44
N SER A 107 9.30 7.29 -9.09
CA SER A 107 8.59 7.46 -7.81
C SER A 107 7.35 6.57 -7.73
N ALA A 108 6.59 6.42 -8.82
CA ALA A 108 5.45 5.51 -8.87
C ALA A 108 5.87 4.05 -8.63
N LYS A 109 6.99 3.63 -9.24
CA LYS A 109 7.56 2.29 -9.03
C LYS A 109 8.00 2.09 -7.59
N ARG A 110 8.70 3.06 -6.99
CA ARG A 110 9.09 3.04 -5.57
C ARG A 110 7.87 2.89 -4.66
N ALA A 111 6.82 3.69 -4.89
CA ALA A 111 5.59 3.60 -4.10
C ALA A 111 4.93 2.22 -4.23
N GLN A 112 4.93 1.62 -5.42
CA GLN A 112 4.43 0.26 -5.62
C GLN A 112 5.23 -0.79 -4.82
N GLU A 113 6.56 -0.72 -4.86
CA GLU A 113 7.44 -1.61 -4.09
C GLU A 113 7.22 -1.45 -2.58
N LEU A 114 7.14 -0.22 -2.07
CA LEU A 114 6.83 0.05 -0.66
C LEU A 114 5.47 -0.54 -0.24
N ASN A 115 4.45 -0.36 -1.07
CA ASN A 115 3.11 -0.89 -0.79
C ASN A 115 3.10 -2.43 -0.75
N GLN A 116 3.84 -3.09 -1.65
CA GLN A 116 4.00 -4.55 -1.63
C GLN A 116 4.70 -5.04 -0.37
N LEU A 117 5.79 -4.37 0.03
CA LEU A 117 6.52 -4.71 1.26
C LEU A 117 5.64 -4.53 2.51
N ASN A 118 4.89 -3.44 2.59
CA ASN A 118 3.98 -3.19 3.71
C ASN A 118 2.87 -4.25 3.77
N GLY A 119 2.31 -4.64 2.63
CA GLY A 119 1.34 -5.74 2.54
C GLY A 119 1.90 -7.06 3.09
N ALA A 120 3.11 -7.44 2.68
CA ALA A 120 3.77 -8.65 3.18
C ALA A 120 4.06 -8.61 4.70
N MET A 121 4.41 -7.44 5.25
CA MET A 121 4.58 -7.26 6.70
C MET A 121 3.26 -7.44 7.44
N ILE A 122 2.17 -6.84 6.95
CA ILE A 122 0.83 -6.98 7.53
C ILE A 122 0.40 -8.44 7.56
N GLU A 123 0.56 -9.16 6.45
CA GLU A 123 0.25 -10.60 6.37
C GLU A 123 1.05 -11.43 7.39
N THR A 124 2.34 -11.13 7.54
CA THR A 124 3.21 -11.83 8.50
C THR A 124 2.79 -11.58 9.94
N LEU A 125 2.49 -10.33 10.29
CA LEU A 125 2.02 -9.94 11.63
C LEU A 125 0.67 -10.59 11.96
N LEU A 126 -0.26 -10.62 11.00
CA LEU A 126 -1.56 -11.28 11.16
C LEU A 126 -1.40 -12.78 11.43
N LYS A 127 -0.54 -13.46 10.66
CA LYS A 127 -0.27 -14.89 10.86
C LYS A 127 0.32 -15.17 12.24
N HIS A 128 1.30 -14.37 12.68
CA HIS A 128 1.89 -14.52 14.01
C HIS A 128 0.86 -14.31 15.12
N ASN A 129 0.01 -13.28 15.01
CA ASN A 129 -1.05 -13.03 16.00
C ASN A 129 -2.08 -14.17 16.05
N GLN A 130 -2.50 -14.70 14.90
CA GLN A 130 -3.41 -15.85 14.86
C GLN A 130 -2.79 -17.09 15.50
N GLN A 131 -1.51 -17.35 15.27
CA GLN A 131 -0.79 -18.46 15.90
C GLN A 131 -0.68 -18.28 17.42
N ALA A 132 -0.32 -17.07 17.88
CA ALA A 132 -0.25 -16.77 19.31
C ALA A 132 -1.61 -16.93 19.99
N LEU A 133 -2.68 -16.44 19.37
CA LEU A 133 -4.06 -16.63 19.86
C LEU A 133 -4.45 -18.10 19.91
N ALA A 134 -4.12 -18.90 18.90
CA ALA A 134 -4.39 -20.33 18.89
C ALA A 134 -3.67 -21.06 20.05
N ILE A 135 -2.41 -20.73 20.32
CA ILE A 135 -1.64 -21.27 21.44
C ILE A 135 -2.27 -20.87 22.78
N LEU A 136 -2.64 -19.60 22.95
CA LEU A 136 -3.29 -19.13 24.18
C LEU A 136 -4.66 -19.79 24.40
N GLN A 137 -5.44 -19.99 23.34
CA GLN A 137 -6.74 -20.66 23.40
C GLN A 137 -6.59 -22.15 23.76
N ASP A 138 -5.64 -22.85 23.13
CA ASP A 138 -5.34 -24.26 23.45
C ASP A 138 -4.86 -24.41 24.91
N ALA A 139 -3.95 -23.54 25.36
CA ALA A 139 -3.49 -23.54 26.76
C ALA A 139 -4.64 -23.25 27.75
N ALA A 140 -5.55 -22.33 27.44
CA ALA A 140 -6.72 -22.06 28.27
C ALA A 140 -7.69 -23.25 28.31
N GLN A 141 -7.87 -23.96 27.19
CA GLN A 141 -8.68 -25.19 27.14
C GLN A 141 -8.04 -26.34 27.93
N GLN A 142 -6.72 -26.51 27.84
CA GLN A 142 -5.99 -27.52 28.60
C GLN A 142 -5.94 -27.21 30.11
N ASN A 143 -5.80 -25.95 30.50
CA ASN A 143 -5.87 -25.53 31.91
C ASN A 143 -7.31 -25.55 32.46
N GLY A 144 -8.32 -25.44 31.60
CA GLY A 144 -9.74 -25.60 31.95
C GLY A 144 -10.16 -27.05 32.25
N LEU A 145 -9.29 -28.04 31.99
CA LEU A 145 -9.51 -29.45 32.34
C LEU A 145 -9.12 -29.80 33.79
N TYR A 146 -8.58 -28.84 34.56
CA TYR A 146 -8.27 -29.03 35.98
C TYR A 146 -8.86 -27.87 36.80
N GLY A 147 -10.12 -28.01 37.21
CA GLY A 147 -10.73 -27.06 38.15
C GLY A 147 -10.05 -27.14 39.53
N PRO A 148 -9.97 -26.02 40.28
CA PRO A 148 -9.44 -25.99 41.65
C PRO A 148 -10.20 -26.88 42.66
N ASP A 149 -11.35 -27.45 42.27
CA ASP A 149 -12.12 -28.38 43.10
C ASP A 149 -11.72 -29.86 42.96
N GLY A 150 -10.66 -30.21 42.21
CA GLY A 150 -10.00 -31.52 42.32
C GLY A 150 -10.87 -32.77 42.11
N HIS A 151 -12.13 -32.63 41.72
CA HIS A 151 -13.01 -33.75 41.46
C HIS A 151 -12.76 -34.26 40.05
N SER A 152 -11.67 -35.03 39.93
CA SER A 152 -11.65 -36.11 38.96
C SER A 152 -12.92 -36.92 39.19
N ARG A 153 -13.84 -36.88 38.22
CA ARG A 153 -14.85 -37.91 38.12
C ARG A 153 -14.09 -39.18 37.78
N SER A 154 -13.66 -39.87 38.82
CA SER A 154 -13.24 -41.25 38.72
C SER A 154 -14.39 -41.96 38.03
N ILE A 155 -14.15 -42.45 36.81
CA ILE A 155 -14.88 -43.60 36.31
C ILE A 155 -14.32 -44.79 37.09
N GLY A 156 -14.64 -44.80 38.38
CA GLY A 156 -14.38 -45.86 39.32
C GLY A 156 -15.57 -46.77 39.34
N SER A 157 -15.35 -47.98 38.82
CA SER A 157 -15.79 -49.22 39.45
C SER A 157 -17.31 -49.40 39.64
N GLY A 158 -17.96 -49.96 38.61
CA GLY A 158 -19.21 -50.70 38.74
C GLY A 158 -19.00 -52.17 38.41
N ARG A 159 -18.08 -52.87 39.08
CA ARG A 159 -18.09 -54.34 39.12
C ARG A 159 -19.32 -54.77 39.90
N GLN A 160 -20.40 -55.12 39.21
CA GLN A 160 -21.50 -55.87 39.80
C GLN A 160 -21.20 -57.37 39.65
N LEU A 161 -20.54 -57.92 40.67
CA LEU A 161 -20.53 -59.35 40.95
C LEU A 161 -21.78 -59.64 41.79
N GLY A 162 -22.70 -60.45 41.27
CA GLY A 162 -23.88 -60.92 42.00
C GLY A 162 -24.42 -62.21 41.37
N LYS A 163 -24.22 -63.31 42.07
CA LYS A 163 -24.68 -64.68 41.77
C LYS A 163 -26.17 -64.81 42.10
N ILE A 164 -26.98 -65.41 41.20
CA ILE A 164 -27.91 -66.54 41.43
C ILE A 164 -28.42 -67.06 40.10
#